data_AF-A0A923Z1M7-F1
#
_entry.id   AF-A0A923Z1M7-F1
#
_cell.length_a   1.000
_cell.length_b   1.000
_cell.length_c   1.000
_cell.angle_alpha   90.00
_cell.angle_beta   90.00
_cell.angle_gamma   90.00
#
_symmetry.space_group_name_H-M   'P 1'
#
loop_
_entity.id
_entity.type
_entity.pdbx_description
1 polymer ?
#
loop_
_entity_poly.entity_id
_entity_poly.type
_entity_poly.pdbx_seq_one_letter_code
_entity_poly.pdbx_strand_id
1 'polypeptide(L)'
;EGLQSKFIGKNFVFDQRLGERITNDIISKCHQCGAPSDNHTNCHNDGCHLLFIQCDLCKEQMQNCCSVKCKEIILLPLVDQVNLRKGVEKNTMIFRKGISQKIEVLEHQIATSAKNNKEVKKSTFKKIRIGKGQHYFSKIKVGQFIVDNHSLLVGDNVLICGPTTGEQKFIITKMLVNDIDKNWAQQGDNISFELPFKIRNSDVLFKISE
;
A
#
# COMPACT_ATOMS: atom_id res chain seq x y z
N GLU A 1 -13.39 -37.69 -7.52
CA GLU A 1 -13.25 -36.59 -6.54
C GLU A 1 -12.62 -37.16 -5.27
N GLY A 2 -11.77 -36.40 -4.56
CA GLY A 2 -11.10 -36.88 -3.34
C GLY A 2 -9.61 -37.25 -3.46
N LEU A 3 -8.94 -36.91 -4.56
CA LEU A 3 -7.49 -37.04 -4.65
C LEU A 3 -6.81 -35.93 -3.83
N GLN A 4 -5.98 -36.32 -2.86
CA GLN A 4 -5.07 -35.39 -2.20
C GLN A 4 -4.11 -34.79 -3.21
N SER A 5 -3.95 -33.46 -3.17
CA SER A 5 -2.95 -32.76 -3.96
C SER A 5 -1.56 -33.22 -3.55
N LYS A 6 -0.72 -33.58 -4.54
CA LYS A 6 0.71 -33.88 -4.33
C LYS A 6 1.58 -32.62 -4.30
N PHE A 7 1.02 -31.46 -4.64
CA PHE A 7 1.73 -30.19 -4.61
C PHE A 7 1.69 -29.62 -3.19
N ILE A 8 2.84 -29.15 -2.72
CA ILE A 8 3.02 -28.62 -1.37
C ILE A 8 3.39 -27.14 -1.47
N GLY A 9 2.63 -26.30 -0.77
CA GLY A 9 2.85 -24.87 -0.60
C GLY A 9 2.22 -23.98 -1.66
N LYS A 10 3.01 -23.05 -2.20
CA LYS A 10 2.56 -22.01 -3.15
C LYS A 10 3.14 -22.26 -4.53
N ASN A 11 2.31 -22.20 -5.55
CA ASN A 11 2.80 -22.09 -6.93
C ASN A 11 3.12 -20.63 -7.22
N PHE A 12 4.35 -20.33 -7.63
CA PHE A 12 4.71 -19.01 -8.13
C PHE A 12 4.12 -18.82 -9.53
N VAL A 13 3.40 -17.72 -9.75
CA VAL A 13 2.76 -17.40 -11.03
C VAL A 13 3.34 -16.09 -11.55
N PHE A 14 3.63 -16.02 -12.85
CA PHE A 14 4.30 -14.88 -13.50
C PHE A 14 3.36 -13.71 -13.83
N ASP A 15 2.16 -13.69 -13.25
CA ASP A 15 1.18 -12.60 -13.40
C ASP A 15 1.09 -11.75 -12.13
N GLN A 16 0.13 -10.80 -12.09
CA GLN A 16 -0.06 -9.89 -10.95
C GLN A 16 -0.42 -10.60 -9.64
N ARG A 17 -0.84 -11.87 -9.67
CA ARG A 17 -1.17 -12.65 -8.46
C ARG A 17 0.09 -13.08 -7.72
N LEU A 18 1.23 -13.20 -8.41
CA LEU A 18 2.54 -13.68 -7.91
C LEU A 18 2.55 -15.09 -7.30
N GLY A 19 1.40 -15.66 -7.00
CA GLY A 19 1.28 -17.08 -6.75
C GLY A 19 -0.08 -17.52 -6.26
N GLU A 20 -0.29 -18.82 -6.32
CA GLU A 20 -1.53 -19.49 -5.96
C GLU A 20 -1.27 -20.49 -4.84
N ARG A 21 -2.04 -20.37 -3.76
CA ARG A 21 -1.91 -21.21 -2.57
C ARG A 21 -2.52 -22.58 -2.85
N ILE A 22 -1.72 -23.65 -2.77
CA ILE A 22 -2.20 -25.03 -2.94
C ILE A 22 -2.38 -25.72 -1.59
N THR A 23 -1.39 -25.60 -0.69
CA THR A 23 -1.47 -26.07 0.71
C THR A 23 -0.95 -25.00 1.68
N ASN A 24 -1.14 -25.23 2.98
CA ASN A 24 -0.70 -24.30 4.04
C ASN A 24 0.80 -24.41 4.36
N ASP A 25 1.50 -25.37 3.77
CA ASP A 25 2.92 -25.61 3.99
C ASP A 25 3.76 -24.46 3.41
N ILE A 26 4.68 -23.92 4.21
CA ILE A 26 5.62 -22.91 3.76
C ILE A 26 6.99 -23.59 3.54
N ILE A 27 7.36 -23.77 2.28
CA ILE A 27 8.58 -24.51 1.89
C ILE A 27 9.81 -23.62 1.67
N SER A 28 9.64 -22.29 1.74
CA SER A 28 10.69 -21.31 1.51
C SER A 28 10.87 -20.38 2.72
N LYS A 29 11.92 -19.56 2.64
CA LYS A 29 12.29 -18.61 3.71
C LYS A 29 12.38 -17.21 3.12
N CYS A 30 12.06 -16.22 3.94
CA CYS A 30 12.37 -14.82 3.67
C CYS A 30 13.87 -14.69 3.40
N HIS A 31 14.23 -14.05 2.28
CA HIS A 31 15.63 -13.88 1.89
C HIS A 31 16.36 -12.85 2.76
N GLN A 32 15.64 -12.02 3.52
CA GLN A 32 16.24 -11.01 4.38
C GLN A 32 16.45 -11.54 5.80
N CYS A 33 15.46 -12.17 6.43
CA CYS A 33 15.59 -12.61 7.83
C CYS A 33 15.64 -14.12 8.04
N GLY A 34 15.42 -14.92 7.00
CA GLY A 34 15.37 -16.38 7.10
C GLY A 34 14.09 -16.98 7.73
N ALA A 35 13.15 -16.15 8.20
CA ALA A 35 11.87 -16.63 8.72
C ALA A 35 11.04 -17.34 7.61
N PRO A 36 10.19 -18.32 7.95
CA PRO A 36 9.34 -18.98 6.96
C PRO A 36 8.49 -17.97 6.17
N SER A 37 8.60 -17.99 4.84
CA SER A 37 7.79 -17.17 3.93
C SER A 37 7.87 -17.72 2.52
N ASP A 38 6.79 -17.61 1.76
CA ASP A 38 6.71 -17.91 0.32
C ASP A 38 6.13 -16.74 -0.49
N ASN A 39 6.10 -15.56 0.13
CA ASN A 39 5.65 -14.32 -0.48
C ASN A 39 6.73 -13.76 -1.40
N HIS A 40 6.62 -14.14 -2.67
CA HIS A 40 7.38 -13.52 -3.75
C HIS A 40 6.91 -12.08 -3.96
N THR A 41 7.87 -11.16 -4.09
CA THR A 41 7.63 -9.74 -4.32
C THR A 41 8.76 -9.15 -5.16
N ASN A 42 8.44 -8.08 -5.90
CA ASN A 42 9.45 -7.28 -6.57
C ASN A 42 9.87 -6.13 -5.66
N CYS A 43 11.18 -5.83 -5.62
CA CYS A 43 11.70 -4.66 -4.93
C CYS A 43 10.95 -3.39 -5.41
N HIS A 44 10.48 -2.59 -4.45
CA HIS A 44 9.65 -1.41 -4.73
C HIS A 44 10.41 -0.29 -5.48
N ASN A 45 11.73 -0.28 -5.43
CA ASN A 45 12.53 0.62 -6.25
C ASN A 45 12.46 0.21 -7.73
N ASP A 46 11.85 1.05 -8.58
CA ASP A 46 11.74 0.84 -10.03
C ASP A 46 13.11 0.70 -10.74
N GLY A 47 14.15 1.32 -10.19
CA GLY A 47 15.52 1.13 -10.63
C GLY A 47 16.06 -0.28 -10.38
N CYS A 48 15.44 -1.04 -9.47
CA CYS A 48 15.85 -2.39 -9.08
C CYS A 48 14.95 -3.48 -9.68
N HIS A 49 13.67 -3.51 -9.30
CA HIS A 49 12.72 -4.59 -9.64
C HIS A 49 13.23 -6.03 -9.40
N LEU A 50 14.15 -6.23 -8.46
CA LEU A 50 14.59 -7.57 -8.08
C LEU A 50 13.42 -8.37 -7.51
N LEU A 51 13.12 -9.55 -8.07
CA LEU A 51 12.18 -10.52 -7.53
C LEU A 51 12.83 -11.32 -6.39
N PHE A 52 12.19 -11.39 -5.22
CA PHE A 52 12.70 -12.10 -4.04
C PHE A 52 11.56 -12.51 -3.10
N ILE A 53 11.86 -13.34 -2.09
CA ILE A 53 10.90 -13.73 -1.05
C ILE A 53 11.07 -12.83 0.18
N GLN A 54 9.99 -12.20 0.63
CA GLN A 54 9.98 -11.30 1.77
C GLN A 54 8.82 -11.64 2.71
N CYS A 55 9.06 -11.72 4.01
CA CYS A 55 7.97 -11.81 4.99
C CYS A 55 7.36 -10.42 5.27
N ASP A 56 6.15 -10.38 5.83
CA ASP A 56 5.44 -9.12 6.06
C ASP A 56 6.19 -8.18 7.03
N LEU A 57 6.89 -8.73 8.03
CA LEU A 57 7.74 -7.95 8.94
C LEU A 57 8.87 -7.23 8.19
N CYS A 58 9.61 -7.96 7.35
CA CYS A 58 10.65 -7.37 6.52
C CYS A 58 10.08 -6.38 5.50
N LYS A 59 8.88 -6.65 4.96
CA LYS A 59 8.19 -5.76 4.02
C LYS A 59 7.89 -4.41 4.66
N GLU A 60 7.39 -4.39 5.89
CA GLU A 60 7.15 -3.14 6.63
C GLU A 60 8.47 -2.42 6.95
N GLN A 61 9.45 -3.13 7.49
CA GLN A 61 10.75 -2.55 7.88
C GLN A 61 11.52 -1.97 6.68
N MET A 62 11.47 -2.64 5.54
CA MET A 62 12.23 -2.29 4.33
C MET A 62 11.39 -1.57 3.29
N GLN A 63 10.12 -1.24 3.57
CA GLN A 63 9.20 -0.66 2.58
C GLN A 63 9.16 -1.45 1.26
N ASN A 64 9.11 -2.78 1.37
CA ASN A 64 9.13 -3.72 0.24
C ASN A 64 10.39 -3.60 -0.66
N CYS A 65 11.50 -3.11 -0.12
CA CYS A 65 12.79 -3.05 -0.82
C CYS A 65 13.72 -4.20 -0.42
N CYS A 66 14.59 -4.60 -1.36
CA CYS A 66 15.56 -5.67 -1.16
C CYS A 66 16.77 -5.26 -0.30
N SER A 67 17.07 -3.96 -0.21
CA SER A 67 18.21 -3.41 0.54
C SER A 67 17.92 -2.00 1.04
N VAL A 68 18.71 -1.53 2.02
CA VAL A 68 18.65 -0.18 2.58
C VAL A 68 18.87 0.85 1.47
N LYS A 69 19.85 0.64 0.58
CA LYS A 69 20.05 1.52 -0.59
C LYS A 69 18.79 1.67 -1.45
N CYS A 70 18.04 0.58 -1.66
CA CYS A 70 16.79 0.66 -2.41
C CYS A 70 15.68 1.39 -1.63
N LYS A 71 15.63 1.21 -0.30
CA LYS A 71 14.72 1.92 0.59
C LYS A 71 15.00 3.43 0.59
N GLU A 72 16.26 3.84 0.65
CA GLU A 72 16.65 5.25 0.59
C GLU A 72 16.22 5.90 -0.73
N ILE A 73 16.38 5.20 -1.86
CA ILE A 73 15.99 5.71 -3.18
C ILE A 73 14.47 5.98 -3.25
N ILE A 74 13.63 5.08 -2.75
CA ILE A 74 12.17 5.27 -2.83
C ILE A 74 11.67 6.41 -1.92
N LEU A 75 12.46 6.81 -0.93
CA LEU A 75 12.15 7.93 -0.04
C LEU A 75 12.50 9.30 -0.65
N LEU A 76 13.25 9.32 -1.76
CA LEU A 76 13.56 10.56 -2.47
C LEU A 76 12.32 11.10 -3.22
N PRO A 77 12.26 12.42 -3.49
CA PRO A 77 11.27 12.98 -4.41
C PRO A 77 11.27 12.26 -5.77
N LEU A 78 10.10 12.13 -6.39
CA LEU A 78 9.94 11.43 -7.67
C LEU A 78 10.86 11.96 -8.77
N VAL A 79 11.11 13.28 -8.78
CA VAL A 79 12.01 13.93 -9.73
C VAL A 79 13.43 13.37 -9.61
N ASP A 80 13.91 13.22 -8.38
CA ASP A 80 15.26 12.70 -8.11
C ASP A 80 15.34 11.21 -8.43
N GLN A 81 14.31 10.44 -8.11
CA GLN A 81 14.23 9.03 -8.49
C GLN A 81 14.31 8.82 -10.00
N VAL A 82 13.63 9.67 -10.79
CA VAL A 82 13.68 9.64 -12.26
C VAL A 82 15.05 10.05 -12.76
N ASN A 83 15.64 11.10 -12.19
CA ASN A 83 16.99 11.55 -12.55
C ASN A 83 18.05 10.45 -12.33
N LEU A 84 17.95 9.69 -11.22
CA LEU A 84 18.84 8.57 -10.93
C LEU A 84 18.77 7.43 -11.97
N ARG A 85 17.64 7.30 -12.68
CA ARG A 85 17.46 6.27 -13.72
C ARG A 85 17.80 6.78 -15.11
N LYS A 86 17.82 8.11 -15.31
CA LYS A 86 18.01 8.72 -16.63
C LYS A 86 19.43 8.44 -17.12
N GLY A 87 19.55 7.88 -18.32
CA GLY A 87 20.85 7.58 -18.95
C GLY A 87 21.56 6.33 -18.39
N VAL A 88 20.95 5.58 -17.47
CA VAL A 88 21.49 4.32 -17.00
C VAL A 88 20.97 3.18 -17.88
N GLU A 89 21.85 2.58 -18.68
CA GLU A 89 21.53 1.38 -19.44
C GLU A 89 21.51 0.16 -18.50
N LYS A 90 20.35 -0.50 -18.36
CA LYS A 90 20.27 -1.79 -17.69
C LYS A 90 20.66 -2.88 -18.68
N ASN A 91 21.64 -3.70 -18.31
CA ASN A 91 21.89 -4.97 -18.98
C ASN A 91 20.64 -5.87 -18.95
N THR A 92 20.58 -6.84 -19.86
CA THR A 92 19.51 -7.85 -19.91
C THR A 92 19.30 -8.47 -18.53
N MET A 93 18.10 -8.34 -17.99
CA MET A 93 17.72 -8.85 -16.68
C MET A 93 17.53 -10.38 -16.76
N ILE A 94 18.65 -11.10 -16.72
CA ILE A 94 18.65 -12.57 -16.75
C ILE A 94 18.35 -13.08 -15.34
N PHE A 95 17.27 -13.87 -15.21
CA PHE A 95 16.98 -14.58 -13.98
C PHE A 95 18.13 -15.54 -13.64
N ARG A 96 18.63 -15.46 -12.40
CA ARG A 96 19.63 -16.38 -11.87
C ARG A 96 19.01 -17.18 -10.74
N LYS A 97 19.26 -18.49 -10.75
CA LYS A 97 18.84 -19.38 -9.66
C LYS A 97 19.64 -19.04 -8.41
N GLY A 98 18.96 -18.85 -7.29
CA GLY A 98 19.57 -18.57 -5.98
C GLY A 98 19.24 -17.17 -5.44
N ILE A 99 19.72 -16.90 -4.23
CA ILE A 99 19.49 -15.62 -3.53
C ILE A 99 20.46 -14.58 -4.11
N SER A 100 19.92 -13.42 -4.51
CA SER A 100 20.75 -12.32 -5.01
C SER A 100 21.61 -11.73 -3.90
N GLN A 101 22.89 -11.49 -4.20
CA GLN A 101 23.83 -10.80 -3.31
C GLN A 101 23.42 -9.34 -3.00
N LYS A 102 22.47 -8.78 -3.75
CA LYS A 102 21.93 -7.44 -3.52
C LYS A 102 20.98 -7.37 -2.30
N ILE A 103 20.50 -8.53 -1.82
CA ILE A 103 19.57 -8.60 -0.70
C ILE A 103 20.36 -8.44 0.59
N GLU A 104 19.98 -7.45 1.40
CA GLU A 104 20.57 -7.26 2.73
C GLU A 104 19.83 -8.11 3.76
N VAL A 105 20.60 -8.85 4.55
CA VAL A 105 20.11 -9.73 5.61
C VAL A 105 19.75 -8.87 6.84
N LEU A 106 18.60 -9.15 7.45
CA LEU A 106 18.10 -8.51 8.65
C LEU A 106 18.12 -9.49 9.81
N GLU A 107 18.65 -9.07 10.95
CA GLU A 107 18.48 -9.80 12.19
C GLU A 107 17.09 -9.48 12.77
N HIS A 108 16.16 -10.43 12.65
CA HIS A 108 14.97 -10.41 13.49
C HIS A 108 15.36 -10.97 14.85
N GLN A 109 15.28 -10.14 15.90
CA GLN A 109 15.25 -10.66 17.26
C GLN A 109 14.00 -11.53 17.40
N ILE A 110 14.18 -12.85 17.37
CA ILE A 110 13.10 -13.81 17.58
C ILE A 110 12.65 -13.63 19.04
N ALA A 111 11.58 -12.88 19.24
CA ALA A 111 10.89 -12.82 20.51
C ALA A 111 10.25 -14.19 20.75
N THR A 112 10.92 -15.01 21.55
CA THR A 112 10.30 -16.16 22.21
C THR A 112 9.09 -15.67 22.99
N SER A 113 7.99 -16.40 22.86
CA SER A 113 6.68 -16.10 23.41
C SER A 113 6.72 -15.72 24.89
N ALA A 114 6.57 -14.42 25.18
CA ALA A 114 6.07 -13.92 26.45
C ALA A 114 5.43 -12.55 26.19
N LYS A 115 4.17 -12.40 26.61
CA LYS A 115 3.39 -11.16 26.55
C LYS A 115 4.26 -9.96 26.90
N ASN A 116 4.31 -8.97 26.01
CA ASN A 116 4.58 -7.59 26.39
C ASN A 116 3.88 -6.67 25.39
N ASN A 117 2.79 -6.07 25.86
CA ASN A 117 2.28 -4.81 25.35
C ASN A 117 3.44 -3.81 25.40
N LYS A 118 4.06 -3.54 24.25
CA LYS A 118 4.83 -2.32 24.06
C LYS A 118 3.96 -1.41 23.22
N GLU A 119 3.33 -0.47 23.91
CA GLU A 119 2.75 0.74 23.35
C GLU A 119 3.80 1.39 22.44
N VAL A 120 3.67 1.15 21.14
CA VAL A 120 4.18 2.06 20.14
C VAL A 120 3.36 3.33 20.35
N LYS A 121 4.00 4.44 20.74
CA LYS A 121 3.39 5.77 20.61
C LYS A 121 3.22 6.08 19.11
N LYS A 122 2.30 5.37 18.47
CA LYS A 122 1.63 5.81 17.25
C LYS A 122 0.74 6.95 17.74
N SER A 123 0.93 8.15 17.23
CA SER A 123 -0.17 9.11 17.23
C SER A 123 -1.34 8.40 16.56
N THR A 124 -2.28 7.92 17.38
CA THR A 124 -3.29 6.96 16.98
C THR A 124 -4.44 7.77 16.40
N PHE A 125 -4.21 8.34 15.23
CA PHE A 125 -5.29 9.01 14.52
C PHE A 125 -6.36 7.95 14.21
N LYS A 126 -7.54 8.11 14.80
CA LYS A 126 -8.65 7.19 14.54
C LYS A 126 -9.20 7.52 13.16
N LYS A 127 -9.07 6.58 12.22
CA LYS A 127 -9.68 6.67 10.90
C LYS A 127 -11.13 6.21 11.00
N ILE A 128 -12.08 7.14 10.86
CA ILE A 128 -13.51 6.85 10.85
C ILE A 128 -13.95 6.82 9.39
N ARG A 129 -14.51 5.72 8.91
CA ARG A 129 -15.02 5.64 7.53
C ARG A 129 -16.26 6.51 7.38
N ILE A 130 -16.23 7.41 6.40
CA ILE A 130 -17.31 8.36 6.13
C ILE A 130 -18.11 7.96 4.89
N GLY A 131 -17.43 7.57 3.81
CA GLY A 131 -18.12 7.40 2.53
C GLY A 131 -17.31 6.70 1.46
N LYS A 132 -17.85 6.65 0.25
CA LYS A 132 -17.21 6.08 -0.94
C LYS A 132 -17.18 7.09 -2.07
N GLY A 133 -16.15 7.00 -2.91
CA GLY A 133 -16.05 7.75 -4.14
C GLY A 133 -17.15 7.34 -5.12
N GLN A 134 -17.75 8.32 -5.77
CA GLN A 134 -18.74 8.15 -6.82
C GLN A 134 -18.13 8.53 -8.17
N HIS A 135 -17.75 9.79 -8.34
CA HIS A 135 -17.28 10.32 -9.61
C HIS A 135 -16.17 11.34 -9.44
N TYR A 136 -15.41 11.57 -10.51
CA TYR A 136 -14.42 12.64 -10.58
C TYR A 136 -14.55 13.42 -11.87
N PHE A 137 -14.79 14.72 -11.75
CA PHE A 137 -14.95 15.65 -12.86
C PHE A 137 -13.60 16.26 -13.23
N SER A 138 -12.87 15.61 -14.14
CA SER A 138 -11.49 15.98 -14.49
C SER A 138 -11.27 17.42 -14.94
N LYS A 139 -12.26 18.05 -15.60
CA LYS A 139 -12.13 19.42 -16.11
C LYS A 139 -12.11 20.47 -15.00
N ILE A 140 -12.90 20.25 -13.95
CA ILE A 140 -13.06 21.16 -12.81
C ILE A 140 -12.35 20.66 -11.54
N LYS A 141 -11.69 19.49 -11.61
CA LYS A 141 -10.97 18.84 -10.51
C LYS A 141 -11.84 18.62 -9.26
N VAL A 142 -13.08 18.20 -9.45
CA VAL A 142 -14.01 17.94 -8.34
C VAL A 142 -14.20 16.43 -8.17
N GLY A 143 -14.04 15.95 -6.93
CA GLY A 143 -14.42 14.59 -6.53
C GLY A 143 -15.79 14.58 -5.86
N GLN A 144 -16.63 13.66 -6.27
CA GLN A 144 -17.93 13.39 -5.69
C GLN A 144 -17.88 12.11 -4.85
N PHE A 145 -18.46 12.16 -3.66
CA PHE A 145 -18.54 11.04 -2.73
C PHE A 145 -19.98 10.92 -2.20
N ILE A 146 -20.36 9.71 -1.85
CA ILE A 146 -21.58 9.45 -1.07
C ILE A 146 -21.20 9.21 0.39
N VAL A 147 -21.89 9.89 1.30
CA VAL A 147 -21.66 9.75 2.74
C VAL A 147 -22.46 8.54 3.24
N ASP A 148 -21.74 7.48 3.60
CA ASP A 148 -22.32 6.24 4.10
C ASP A 148 -22.54 6.28 5.62
N ASN A 149 -21.66 6.95 6.37
CA ASN A 149 -21.58 6.89 7.82
C ASN A 149 -21.06 8.21 8.41
N HIS A 150 -21.58 8.60 9.58
CA HIS A 150 -21.20 9.81 10.31
C HIS A 150 -21.37 11.12 9.52
N SER A 151 -21.27 12.24 10.23
CA SER A 151 -21.30 13.57 9.62
C SER A 151 -19.90 14.07 9.29
N LEU A 152 -19.81 14.92 8.27
CA LEU A 152 -18.57 15.55 7.82
C LEU A 152 -18.74 17.07 7.81
N LEU A 153 -17.74 17.81 8.30
CA LEU A 153 -17.74 19.27 8.35
C LEU A 153 -16.62 19.83 7.46
N VAL A 154 -16.84 21.02 6.91
CA VAL A 154 -15.78 21.80 6.28
C VAL A 154 -14.73 22.17 7.33
N GLY A 155 -13.46 21.97 7.01
CA GLY A 155 -12.32 22.09 7.91
C GLY A 155 -11.80 20.75 8.46
N ASP A 156 -12.55 19.66 8.27
CA ASP A 156 -12.11 18.33 8.72
C ASP A 156 -10.91 17.81 7.92
N ASN A 157 -10.01 17.12 8.62
CA ASN A 157 -8.96 16.31 8.01
C ASN A 157 -9.56 15.01 7.48
N VAL A 158 -9.47 14.80 6.17
CA VAL A 158 -9.93 13.57 5.51
C VAL A 158 -8.78 12.82 4.86
N LEU A 159 -8.99 11.52 4.71
CA LEU A 159 -8.11 10.58 4.04
C LEU A 159 -8.89 9.85 2.97
N ILE A 160 -8.41 9.91 1.73
CA ILE A 160 -8.94 9.16 0.60
C ILE A 160 -8.00 7.99 0.34
N CYS A 161 -8.52 6.78 0.41
CA CYS A 161 -7.77 5.54 0.21
C CYS A 161 -8.32 4.76 -0.97
N GLY A 162 -7.47 4.42 -1.94
CA GLY A 162 -7.87 3.67 -3.12
C GLY A 162 -6.75 2.80 -3.69
N PRO A 163 -7.07 1.72 -4.42
CA PRO A 163 -6.06 0.83 -5.01
C PRO A 163 -5.16 1.55 -6.02
N THR A 164 -5.70 2.54 -6.76
CA THR A 164 -4.95 3.34 -7.73
C THR A 164 -4.53 4.70 -7.18
N THR A 165 -5.31 5.26 -6.27
CA THR A 165 -5.12 6.62 -5.74
C THR A 165 -4.09 6.64 -4.59
N GLY A 166 -3.86 5.48 -3.97
CA GLY A 166 -3.02 5.36 -2.78
C GLY A 166 -3.72 5.95 -1.56
N GLU A 167 -2.93 6.36 -0.55
CA GLU A 167 -3.41 7.11 0.61
C GLU A 167 -3.14 8.60 0.39
N GLN A 168 -4.19 9.42 0.31
CA GLN A 168 -4.09 10.87 0.15
C GLN A 168 -4.79 11.59 1.29
N LYS A 169 -4.05 12.42 2.04
CA LYS A 169 -4.60 13.28 3.09
C LYS A 169 -4.99 14.63 2.52
N PHE A 170 -6.13 15.15 2.94
CA PHE A 170 -6.67 16.40 2.44
C PHE A 170 -7.48 17.11 3.52
N ILE A 171 -7.50 18.44 3.50
CA ILE A 171 -8.34 19.26 4.38
C ILE A 171 -9.45 19.84 3.53
N ILE A 172 -10.70 19.64 3.96
CA ILE A 172 -11.86 20.15 3.22
C ILE A 172 -11.94 21.65 3.43
N THR A 173 -11.63 22.45 2.41
CA THR A 173 -11.74 23.92 2.47
C THR A 173 -13.13 24.41 2.08
N LYS A 174 -13.76 23.75 1.11
CA LYS A 174 -15.12 24.02 0.62
C LYS A 174 -15.77 22.72 0.17
N MET A 175 -17.08 22.58 0.39
CA MET A 175 -17.85 21.39 0.03
C MET A 175 -19.26 21.78 -0.40
N LEU A 176 -19.76 21.13 -1.45
CA LEU A 176 -21.16 21.17 -1.84
C LEU A 176 -21.84 19.90 -1.34
N VAL A 177 -23.05 20.03 -0.80
CA VAL A 177 -23.86 18.92 -0.31
C VAL A 177 -25.18 18.93 -1.09
N ASN A 178 -25.38 17.90 -1.92
CA ASN A 178 -26.47 17.81 -2.88
C ASN A 178 -26.55 19.08 -3.76
N ASP A 179 -25.40 19.50 -4.29
CA ASP A 179 -25.22 20.68 -5.15
C ASP A 179 -25.51 22.05 -4.51
N ILE A 180 -25.68 22.09 -3.18
CA ILE A 180 -25.85 23.32 -2.40
C ILE A 180 -24.61 23.56 -1.55
N ASP A 181 -24.11 24.80 -1.53
CA ASP A 181 -23.00 25.19 -0.64
C ASP A 181 -23.42 25.06 0.82
N LYS A 182 -22.82 24.09 1.52
CA LYS A 182 -23.14 23.75 2.91
C LYS A 182 -21.89 23.30 3.62
N ASN A 183 -21.74 23.75 4.85
CA ASN A 183 -20.57 23.46 5.68
C ASN A 183 -20.63 22.10 6.38
N TRP A 184 -21.73 21.37 6.26
CA TRP A 184 -21.98 20.11 6.97
C TRP A 184 -22.74 19.12 6.08
N ALA A 185 -22.37 17.84 6.15
CA ALA A 185 -23.02 16.73 5.46
C ALA A 185 -23.38 15.61 6.45
N GLN A 186 -24.48 14.92 6.18
CA GLN A 186 -24.97 13.78 6.97
C GLN A 186 -25.03 12.49 6.13
N GLN A 187 -25.28 11.37 6.80
CA GLN A 187 -25.45 10.08 6.14
C GLN A 187 -26.54 10.15 5.06
N GLY A 188 -26.21 9.65 3.86
CA GLY A 188 -27.06 9.66 2.68
C GLY A 188 -26.83 10.84 1.73
N ASP A 189 -26.05 11.85 2.11
CA ASP A 189 -25.79 12.99 1.24
C ASP A 189 -24.73 12.69 0.17
N ASN A 190 -24.89 13.31 -0.99
CA ASN A 190 -23.85 13.39 -2.01
C ASN A 190 -23.03 14.66 -1.79
N ILE A 191 -21.74 14.48 -1.51
CA ILE A 191 -20.82 15.57 -1.30
C ILE A 191 -19.85 15.71 -2.47
N SER A 192 -19.52 16.95 -2.82
CA SER A 192 -18.58 17.26 -3.88
C SER A 192 -17.61 18.35 -3.42
N PHE A 193 -16.32 18.15 -3.63
CA PHE A 193 -15.30 19.13 -3.30
C PHE A 193 -14.10 19.03 -4.24
N GLU A 194 -13.33 20.12 -4.33
CA GLU A 194 -12.16 20.20 -5.19
C GLU A 194 -11.03 19.32 -4.64
N LEU A 195 -10.42 18.53 -5.52
CA LEU A 195 -9.32 17.61 -5.23
C LEU A 195 -8.23 17.71 -6.30
N PRO A 196 -6.95 17.79 -5.92
CA PRO A 196 -5.86 17.91 -6.89
C PRO A 196 -5.52 16.59 -7.61
N PHE A 197 -6.18 15.48 -7.24
CA PHE A 197 -5.94 14.15 -7.78
C PHE A 197 -7.25 13.45 -8.18
N LYS A 198 -7.13 12.53 -9.15
CA LYS A 198 -8.27 11.82 -9.73
C LYS A 198 -8.71 10.65 -8.84
N ILE A 199 -9.94 10.66 -8.35
CA ILE A 199 -10.52 9.54 -7.59
C ILE A 199 -11.20 8.48 -8.47
N ARG A 200 -11.50 7.30 -7.90
CA ARG A 200 -12.25 6.19 -8.51
C ARG A 200 -13.41 5.77 -7.62
N ASN A 201 -14.38 5.03 -8.18
CA ASN A 201 -15.49 4.47 -7.43
C ASN A 201 -15.06 3.48 -6.32
N SER A 202 -13.87 2.90 -6.43
CA SER A 202 -13.29 2.03 -5.40
C SER A 202 -12.61 2.80 -4.26
N ASP A 203 -12.51 4.13 -4.35
CA ASP A 203 -11.86 4.94 -3.33
C ASP A 203 -12.80 5.13 -2.13
N VAL A 204 -12.25 5.06 -0.92
CA VAL A 204 -13.00 5.18 0.33
C VAL A 204 -12.54 6.44 1.05
N LEU A 205 -13.52 7.21 1.55
CA LEU A 205 -13.31 8.43 2.31
C LEU A 205 -13.35 8.14 3.81
N PHE A 206 -12.31 8.56 4.52
CA PHE A 206 -12.18 8.48 5.97
C PHE A 206 -12.01 9.88 6.56
N LYS A 207 -12.57 10.13 7.74
CA LYS A 207 -12.25 11.27 8.59
C LYS A 207 -11.14 10.86 9.55
N ILE A 208 -10.17 11.74 9.72
CA ILE A 208 -9.08 11.58 10.68
C ILE A 208 -9.48 12.36 11.93
N SER A 209 -9.67 11.68 13.06
CA SER A 209 -9.71 12.36 14.37
C SER A 209 -8.37 12.20 15.08
N GLU A 210 -7.92 13.27 15.73
CA GLU A 210 -6.81 13.20 16.69
C GLU A 210 -7.17 12.39 17.94
#